data_AF-A0A4Q3EAL9-F1
#
_entry.id   AF-A0A4Q3EAL9-F1
#
_cell.length_a   1.000
_cell.length_b   1.000
_cell.length_c   1.000
_cell.angle_alpha   90.00
_cell.angle_beta   90.00
_cell.angle_gamma   90.00
#
_symmetry.space_group_name_H-M   'P 1'
#
loop_
_entity.id
_entity.type
_entity.pdbx_description
1 polymer ?
#
loop_
_entity_poly.entity_id
_entity_poly.type
_entity_poly.pdbx_seq_one_letter_code
_entity_poly.pdbx_strand_id
1 'polypeptide(L)'
;MKFKLGDFVRFVEEKREGFITRIIDEQTIGVTGDDDFEIPVLATKVTSVHGREAKIAATKEQEIIAEESTAEFVAKGIYLAVIPEKQVTSVVQFHLINTTSYTLLASFSTEKNQEYKGEFAGMIAPKTAVKVFSAALPDISIWPKFIFQLLYHSKQKADFLDPLIYEERFKAKDFAGSKTAVQLLNLQGWQFQ
;
A
#
# COMPACT_ATOMS: atom_id res chain seq x y z
N MET A 1 -30.72 -10.85 -12.39
CA MET A 1 -30.63 -10.79 -10.91
C MET A 1 -30.57 -9.34 -10.45
N LYS A 2 -31.25 -8.98 -9.37
CA LYS A 2 -31.44 -7.59 -8.91
C LYS A 2 -30.42 -7.15 -7.82
N PHE A 3 -29.61 -8.07 -7.30
CA PHE A 3 -28.72 -7.84 -6.16
C PHE A 3 -27.26 -8.12 -6.51
N LYS A 4 -26.34 -7.41 -5.85
CA LYS A 4 -24.88 -7.54 -5.98
C LYS A 4 -24.24 -7.90 -4.65
N LEU A 5 -23.02 -8.43 -4.73
CA LEU A 5 -22.17 -8.64 -3.56
C LEU A 5 -21.94 -7.30 -2.86
N GLY A 6 -22.15 -7.25 -1.54
CA GLY A 6 -22.02 -6.06 -0.72
C GLY A 6 -23.31 -5.25 -0.54
N ASP A 7 -24.42 -5.58 -1.22
CA ASP A 7 -25.67 -4.85 -1.02
C ASP A 7 -26.24 -5.10 0.38
N PHE A 8 -26.63 -4.03 1.08
CA PHE A 8 -27.40 -4.11 2.31
C PHE A 8 -28.88 -4.44 2.02
N VAL A 9 -29.32 -5.54 2.61
CA VAL A 9 -30.66 -6.07 2.44
C VAL A 9 -31.36 -6.31 3.77
N ARG A 10 -32.68 -6.16 3.77
CA ARG A 10 -33.57 -6.51 4.87
C ARG A 10 -34.40 -7.72 4.48
N PHE A 11 -34.58 -8.63 5.41
CA PHE A 11 -35.41 -9.80 5.24
C PHE A 11 -36.88 -9.35 5.23
N VAL A 12 -37.67 -9.86 4.28
CA VAL A 12 -39.08 -9.46 4.13
C VAL A 12 -39.94 -10.01 5.27
N GLU A 13 -39.62 -11.23 5.71
CA GLU A 13 -40.39 -11.98 6.72
C GLU A 13 -39.85 -11.81 8.14
N GLU A 14 -38.60 -11.36 8.28
CA GLU A 14 -37.91 -11.26 9.57
C GLU A 14 -37.44 -9.84 9.83
N LYS A 15 -37.41 -9.43 11.10
CA LYS A 15 -36.77 -8.16 11.53
C LYS A 15 -35.25 -8.31 11.57
N ARG A 16 -34.66 -8.81 10.49
CA ARG A 16 -33.22 -9.02 10.32
C ARG A 16 -32.73 -8.23 9.12
N GLU A 17 -31.51 -7.76 9.21
CA GLU A 17 -30.80 -7.01 8.19
C GLU A 17 -29.39 -7.59 8.05
N GLY A 18 -28.79 -7.44 6.88
CA GLY A 18 -27.43 -7.91 6.65
C GLY A 18 -26.92 -7.52 5.27
N PHE A 19 -25.69 -7.90 5.00
CA PHE A 19 -25.02 -7.65 3.73
C PHE A 19 -24.94 -8.93 2.92
N ILE A 20 -25.10 -8.82 1.60
CA ILE A 20 -24.88 -9.95 0.71
C ILE A 20 -23.39 -10.25 0.64
N THR A 21 -22.96 -11.33 1.28
CA THR A 21 -21.56 -11.77 1.35
C THR A 21 -21.22 -12.86 0.35
N ARG A 22 -22.23 -13.53 -0.21
CA ARG A 22 -22.05 -14.56 -1.24
C ARG A 22 -23.24 -14.66 -2.18
N ILE A 23 -22.99 -14.96 -3.45
CA ILE A 23 -24.02 -15.33 -4.43
C ILE A 23 -23.84 -16.82 -4.70
N ILE A 24 -24.83 -17.63 -4.29
CA ILE A 24 -24.74 -19.10 -4.39
C ILE A 24 -25.25 -19.55 -5.77
N ASP A 25 -26.42 -19.06 -6.17
CA ASP A 25 -27.02 -19.32 -7.48
C ASP A 25 -27.97 -18.17 -7.88
N GLU A 26 -28.73 -18.32 -8.98
CA GLU A 26 -29.63 -17.28 -9.50
C GLU A 26 -30.79 -16.90 -8.54
N GLN A 27 -31.12 -17.77 -7.59
CA GLN A 27 -32.26 -17.62 -6.68
C GLN A 27 -31.82 -17.52 -5.21
N THR A 28 -30.59 -17.92 -4.87
CA THR A 28 -30.09 -18.06 -3.50
C THR A 28 -28.86 -17.18 -3.28
N ILE A 29 -28.90 -16.38 -2.21
CA ILE A 29 -27.85 -15.47 -1.77
C ILE A 29 -27.48 -15.75 -0.31
N GLY A 30 -26.20 -15.60 0.03
CA GLY A 30 -25.72 -15.59 1.41
C GLY A 30 -25.80 -14.18 1.98
N VAL A 31 -26.50 -14.02 3.09
CA VAL A 31 -26.61 -12.75 3.82
C VAL A 31 -25.99 -12.91 5.20
N THR A 32 -25.01 -12.06 5.51
CA THR A 32 -24.35 -12.02 6.83
C THR A 32 -24.84 -10.80 7.60
N GLY A 33 -25.35 -11.04 8.82
CA GLY A 33 -25.77 -9.99 9.75
C GLY A 33 -24.63 -9.57 10.69
N ASP A 34 -25.01 -8.97 11.84
CA ASP A 34 -24.06 -8.51 12.86
C ASP A 34 -23.37 -9.65 13.63
N ASP A 35 -23.88 -10.88 13.53
CA ASP A 35 -23.42 -12.08 14.22
C ASP A 35 -22.34 -12.88 13.44
N ASP A 36 -21.86 -12.32 12.31
CA ASP A 36 -20.86 -12.91 11.41
C ASP A 36 -21.22 -14.33 10.92
N PHE A 37 -22.51 -14.67 10.96
CA PHE A 37 -23.04 -15.94 10.50
C PHE A 37 -23.71 -15.75 9.12
N GLU A 38 -23.22 -16.48 8.11
CA GLU A 38 -23.79 -16.44 6.77
C GLU A 38 -25.05 -17.32 6.68
N ILE A 39 -26.19 -16.69 6.39
CA ILE A 39 -27.47 -17.39 6.21
C ILE A 39 -27.82 -17.42 4.72
N PRO A 40 -27.95 -18.60 4.10
CA PRO A 40 -28.45 -18.72 2.74
C PRO A 40 -29.96 -18.44 2.69
N VAL A 41 -30.37 -17.45 1.91
CA VAL A 41 -31.77 -17.08 1.72
C VAL A 41 -32.11 -16.85 0.25
N LEU A 42 -33.39 -17.02 -0.06
CA LEU A 42 -33.91 -16.74 -1.40
C LEU A 42 -33.91 -15.24 -1.68
N ALA A 43 -33.46 -14.85 -2.87
CA ALA A 43 -33.44 -13.46 -3.33
C ALA A 43 -34.83 -12.79 -3.31
N THR A 44 -35.91 -13.56 -3.39
CA THR A 44 -37.29 -13.06 -3.29
C THR A 44 -37.71 -12.69 -1.86
N LYS A 45 -37.01 -13.23 -0.85
CA LYS A 45 -37.28 -13.00 0.57
C LYS A 45 -36.48 -11.84 1.17
N VAL A 46 -35.75 -11.11 0.34
CA VAL A 46 -34.99 -9.94 0.76
C VAL A 46 -35.38 -8.71 -0.06
N THR A 47 -35.24 -7.54 0.54
CA THR A 47 -35.41 -6.26 -0.12
C THR A 47 -34.20 -5.38 0.13
N SER A 48 -33.76 -4.63 -0.89
CA SER A 48 -32.61 -3.72 -0.74
C SER A 48 -33.03 -2.49 0.06
N VAL A 49 -32.25 -2.16 1.09
CA VAL A 49 -32.46 -0.97 1.89
C VAL A 49 -31.53 0.14 1.37
N HIS A 50 -32.06 0.96 0.47
CA HIS A 50 -31.32 2.11 -0.05
C HIS A 50 -31.23 3.21 1.03
N GLY A 51 -30.01 3.65 1.34
CA GLY A 51 -29.80 4.88 2.13
C GLY A 51 -29.16 4.72 3.51
N ARG A 52 -28.73 3.51 3.93
CA ARG A 52 -28.01 3.31 5.20
C ARG A 52 -26.49 3.18 5.02
N GLU A 53 -26.04 2.55 3.93
CA GLU A 53 -24.61 2.40 3.59
C GLU A 53 -23.92 3.75 3.36
N ALA A 54 -24.59 4.67 2.64
CA ALA A 54 -24.05 6.00 2.37
C ALA A 54 -23.92 6.87 3.61
N LYS A 55 -24.54 6.54 4.75
CA LYS A 55 -24.36 7.28 6.01
C LYS A 55 -23.27 6.67 6.87
N ILE A 56 -23.21 5.35 7.02
CA ILE A 56 -22.22 4.72 7.91
C ILE A 56 -20.83 4.68 7.25
N ALA A 57 -20.75 4.43 5.93
CA ALA A 57 -19.50 4.55 5.18
C ALA A 57 -19.05 6.02 5.08
N ALA A 58 -19.98 6.95 4.82
CA ALA A 58 -19.63 8.37 4.80
C ALA A 58 -19.24 8.91 6.18
N THR A 59 -19.83 8.46 7.29
CA THR A 59 -19.42 8.93 8.62
C THR A 59 -18.05 8.37 9.02
N LYS A 60 -17.74 7.09 8.71
CA LYS A 60 -16.38 6.55 8.92
C LYS A 60 -15.35 7.18 7.97
N GLU A 61 -15.70 7.43 6.72
CA GLU A 61 -14.81 8.13 5.77
C GLU A 61 -14.67 9.61 6.12
N GLN A 62 -15.72 10.30 6.57
CA GLN A 62 -15.67 11.71 6.98
C GLN A 62 -14.89 11.91 8.28
N GLU A 63 -14.94 10.97 9.24
CA GLU A 63 -14.09 11.04 10.44
C GLU A 63 -12.61 10.83 10.11
N ILE A 64 -12.28 9.95 9.15
CA ILE A 64 -10.89 9.75 8.68
C ILE A 64 -10.42 10.95 7.81
N ILE A 65 -11.31 11.55 7.01
CA ILE A 65 -10.99 12.72 6.15
C ILE A 65 -10.86 14.01 6.97
N ALA A 66 -11.59 14.14 8.09
CA ALA A 66 -11.56 15.34 8.92
C ALA A 66 -10.23 15.53 9.67
N GLU A 67 -9.60 14.44 10.15
CA GLU A 67 -8.34 14.53 10.90
C GLU A 67 -7.11 14.81 10.01
N GLU A 68 -7.14 14.48 8.70
CA GLU A 68 -6.03 14.76 7.79
C GLU A 68 -6.09 16.17 7.16
N SER A 69 -7.17 16.91 7.34
CA SER A 69 -7.47 18.14 6.58
C SER A 69 -6.72 19.42 7.00
N THR A 70 -5.75 19.34 7.91
CA THR A 70 -4.96 20.52 8.35
C THR A 70 -3.48 20.47 7.98
N ALA A 71 -2.96 19.32 7.53
CA ALA A 71 -1.57 19.21 7.11
C ALA A 71 -1.42 19.56 5.62
N GLU A 72 -0.43 20.39 5.30
CA GLU A 72 -0.07 20.71 3.92
C GLU A 72 0.23 19.42 3.13
N PHE A 73 -0.33 19.30 1.93
CA PHE A 73 -0.12 18.14 1.07
C PHE A 73 1.30 18.18 0.47
N VAL A 74 2.15 17.23 0.86
CA VAL A 74 3.54 17.15 0.39
C VAL A 74 3.62 16.22 -0.81
N ALA A 75 3.84 16.79 -1.99
CA ALA A 75 3.88 16.02 -3.24
C ALA A 75 5.25 15.40 -3.58
N LYS A 76 6.35 15.90 -3.00
CA LYS A 76 7.73 15.48 -3.31
C LYS A 76 8.44 14.99 -2.06
N GLY A 77 9.31 13.99 -2.23
CA GLY A 77 10.13 13.45 -1.14
C GLY A 77 10.08 11.93 -1.06
N ILE A 78 10.44 11.29 -2.15
CA ILE A 78 10.72 9.85 -2.18
C ILE A 78 12.24 9.73 -2.25
N TYR A 79 12.80 8.89 -1.39
CA TYR A 79 14.24 8.67 -1.34
C TYR A 79 14.55 7.20 -1.17
N LEU A 80 15.68 6.77 -1.71
CA LEU A 80 16.28 5.48 -1.42
C LEU A 80 17.44 5.72 -0.45
N ALA A 81 17.37 5.13 0.74
CA ALA A 81 18.48 5.16 1.69
C ALA A 81 19.15 3.80 1.80
N VAL A 82 20.47 3.82 1.95
CA VAL A 82 21.29 2.64 2.18
C VAL A 82 21.98 2.79 3.52
N ILE A 83 21.66 1.90 4.44
CA ILE A 83 22.10 1.98 5.84
C ILE A 83 22.89 0.72 6.17
N PRO A 84 24.11 0.83 6.71
CA PRO A 84 24.84 -0.32 7.22
C PRO A 84 24.09 -1.00 8.36
N GLU A 85 24.05 -2.34 8.35
CA GLU A 85 23.49 -3.10 9.46
C GLU A 85 24.36 -2.93 10.71
N LYS A 86 23.74 -2.73 11.88
CA LYS A 86 24.45 -2.35 13.11
C LYS A 86 25.39 -3.46 13.59
N GLN A 87 24.96 -4.71 13.48
CA GLN A 87 25.73 -5.86 13.96
C GLN A 87 26.72 -6.38 12.91
N VAL A 88 26.39 -6.24 11.64
CA VAL A 88 27.17 -6.78 10.52
C VAL A 88 27.42 -5.66 9.51
N THR A 89 28.42 -4.83 9.77
CA THR A 89 28.67 -3.60 9.00
C THR A 89 29.06 -3.84 7.54
N SER A 90 29.40 -5.08 7.16
CA SER A 90 29.60 -5.49 5.77
C SER A 90 28.29 -5.69 5.00
N VAL A 91 27.16 -5.74 5.68
CA VAL A 91 25.81 -5.80 5.09
C VAL A 91 25.20 -4.41 5.13
N VAL A 92 24.57 -4.01 4.03
CA VAL A 92 23.78 -2.79 3.93
C VAL A 92 22.33 -3.11 3.65
N GLN A 93 21.44 -2.24 4.11
CA GLN A 93 20.00 -2.36 3.97
C GLN A 93 19.45 -1.19 3.16
N PHE A 94 18.70 -1.51 2.12
CA PHE A 94 18.01 -0.54 1.29
C PHE A 94 16.64 -0.27 1.90
N HIS A 95 16.33 1.01 2.08
CA HIS A 95 15.08 1.50 2.61
C HIS A 95 14.48 2.49 1.62
N LEU A 96 13.22 2.28 1.24
CA LEU A 96 12.44 3.31 0.57
C LEU A 96 11.81 4.22 1.62
N ILE A 97 12.06 5.51 1.48
CA ILE A 97 11.61 6.55 2.39
C ILE A 97 10.57 7.38 1.66
N ASN A 98 9.38 7.43 2.23
CA ASN A 98 8.28 8.21 1.73
C ASN A 98 7.99 9.35 2.72
N THR A 99 8.44 10.56 2.41
CA THR A 99 8.06 11.76 3.17
C THR A 99 6.88 12.50 2.56
N THR A 100 6.29 11.96 1.48
CA THR A 100 5.14 12.54 0.81
C THR A 100 3.84 12.24 1.55
N SER A 101 2.77 12.92 1.14
CA SER A 101 1.40 12.63 1.57
C SER A 101 0.74 11.51 0.76
N TYR A 102 1.42 10.92 -0.23
CA TYR A 102 0.90 9.80 -1.01
C TYR A 102 1.16 8.46 -0.31
N THR A 103 0.23 7.53 -0.44
CA THR A 103 0.53 6.10 -0.29
C THR A 103 1.19 5.62 -1.58
N LEU A 104 2.32 4.92 -1.48
CA LEU A 104 3.03 4.40 -2.64
C LEU A 104 2.76 2.91 -2.79
N LEU A 105 2.37 2.48 -3.99
CA LEU A 105 2.38 1.07 -4.39
C LEU A 105 3.74 0.81 -5.02
N ALA A 106 4.58 0.03 -4.33
CA ALA A 106 5.98 -0.15 -4.68
C ALA A 106 6.27 -1.57 -5.14
N SER A 107 7.08 -1.68 -6.20
CA SER A 107 7.73 -2.90 -6.65
C SER A 107 9.23 -2.63 -6.78
N PHE A 108 10.05 -3.55 -6.28
CA PHE A 108 11.49 -3.53 -6.44
C PHE A 108 11.94 -4.86 -7.04
N SER A 109 12.65 -4.77 -8.16
CA SER A 109 13.21 -5.90 -8.88
C SER A 109 14.70 -5.68 -9.15
N THR A 110 15.42 -6.79 -9.29
CA THR A 110 16.81 -6.80 -9.73
C THR A 110 16.92 -7.39 -11.13
N GLU A 111 17.83 -6.87 -11.95
CA GLU A 111 18.12 -7.36 -13.29
C GLU A 111 19.59 -7.78 -13.40
N LYS A 112 19.82 -9.03 -13.82
CA LYS A 112 21.14 -9.56 -14.15
C LYS A 112 21.06 -10.36 -15.44
N ASN A 113 21.84 -10.00 -16.44
CA ASN A 113 21.89 -10.69 -17.74
C ASN A 113 20.50 -10.85 -18.40
N GLN A 114 19.67 -9.80 -18.35
CA GLN A 114 18.28 -9.80 -18.85
C GLN A 114 17.31 -10.73 -18.10
N GLU A 115 17.75 -11.35 -17.00
CA GLU A 115 16.87 -12.06 -16.07
C GLU A 115 16.45 -11.10 -14.95
N TYR A 116 15.14 -11.08 -14.67
CA TYR A 116 14.54 -10.20 -13.68
C TYR A 116 14.07 -11.01 -12.47
N LYS A 117 14.30 -10.50 -11.27
CA LYS A 117 13.84 -11.08 -10.02
C LYS A 117 13.17 -10.01 -9.16
N GLY A 118 11.93 -10.25 -8.76
CA GLY A 118 11.25 -9.43 -7.76
C GLY A 118 11.86 -9.66 -6.38
N GLU A 119 12.29 -8.58 -5.73
CA GLU A 119 12.87 -8.62 -4.38
C GLU A 119 11.89 -8.08 -3.32
N PHE A 120 11.04 -7.11 -3.70
CA PHE A 120 10.02 -6.57 -2.80
C PHE A 120 8.80 -6.08 -3.58
N ALA A 121 7.61 -6.24 -2.97
CA ALA A 121 6.37 -5.64 -3.43
C ALA A 121 5.50 -5.28 -2.22
N GLY A 122 4.89 -4.09 -2.20
CA GLY A 122 4.05 -3.69 -1.09
C GLY A 122 3.59 -2.23 -1.14
N MET A 123 2.83 -1.85 -0.12
CA MET A 123 2.42 -0.47 0.11
C MET A 123 3.37 0.23 1.08
N ILE A 124 3.71 1.48 0.79
CA ILE A 124 4.47 2.35 1.68
C ILE A 124 3.56 3.52 2.06
N ALA A 125 3.18 3.59 3.33
CA ALA A 125 2.29 4.63 3.83
C ALA A 125 2.95 6.03 3.78
N PRO A 126 2.16 7.11 3.77
CA PRO A 126 2.68 8.47 3.88
C PRO A 126 3.58 8.63 5.12
N LYS A 127 4.66 9.41 4.99
CA LYS A 127 5.57 9.72 6.11
C LYS A 127 6.16 8.47 6.80
N THR A 128 6.42 7.40 6.04
CA THR A 128 7.05 6.17 6.56
C THR A 128 8.29 5.76 5.77
N ALA A 129 9.09 4.87 6.35
CA ALA A 129 10.22 4.24 5.68
C ALA A 129 10.14 2.72 5.83
N VAL A 130 10.41 1.99 4.75
CA VAL A 130 10.30 0.53 4.69
C VAL A 130 11.59 -0.06 4.15
N LYS A 131 12.14 -1.06 4.84
CA LYS A 131 13.25 -1.86 4.34
C LYS A 131 12.77 -2.73 3.18
N VAL A 132 13.42 -2.62 2.04
CA VAL A 132 13.05 -3.35 0.82
C VAL A 132 14.08 -4.38 0.40
N PHE A 133 15.34 -4.25 0.83
CA PHE A 133 16.39 -5.20 0.45
C PHE A 133 17.59 -5.16 1.40
N SER A 134 18.44 -6.19 1.32
CA SER A 134 19.73 -6.22 2.02
C SER A 134 20.79 -6.87 1.13
N ALA A 135 22.01 -6.33 1.13
CA ALA A 135 23.09 -6.81 0.29
C ALA A 135 24.44 -6.73 1.02
N ALA A 136 25.36 -7.62 0.66
CA ALA A 136 26.74 -7.55 1.12
C ALA A 136 27.51 -6.47 0.33
N LEU A 137 28.00 -5.45 1.02
CA LEU A 137 28.78 -4.36 0.43
C LEU A 137 30.08 -4.81 -0.25
N PRO A 138 30.81 -5.85 0.25
CA PRO A 138 31.97 -6.39 -0.47
C PRO A 138 31.64 -6.88 -1.89
N ASP A 139 30.40 -7.33 -2.14
CA ASP A 139 29.95 -7.87 -3.42
C ASP A 139 29.45 -6.79 -4.39
N ILE A 140 29.65 -5.50 -4.08
CA ILE A 140 29.12 -4.38 -4.87
C ILE A 140 29.52 -4.43 -6.35
N SER A 141 30.68 -5.00 -6.69
CA SER A 141 31.14 -5.14 -8.07
C SER A 141 30.26 -6.07 -8.91
N ILE A 142 29.52 -6.99 -8.26
CA ILE A 142 28.64 -7.96 -8.91
C ILE A 142 27.16 -7.70 -8.66
N TRP A 143 26.81 -6.59 -8.01
CA TRP A 143 25.41 -6.24 -7.77
C TRP A 143 24.65 -6.10 -9.10
N PRO A 144 23.39 -6.59 -9.15
CA PRO A 144 22.54 -6.45 -10.31
C PRO A 144 22.16 -4.97 -10.53
N LYS A 145 21.49 -4.68 -11.65
CA LYS A 145 20.79 -3.41 -11.81
C LYS A 145 19.54 -3.44 -10.94
N PHE A 146 19.28 -2.35 -10.23
CA PHE A 146 18.14 -2.21 -9.33
C PHE A 146 17.06 -1.42 -10.06
N ILE A 147 15.82 -1.89 -10.00
CA ILE A 147 14.67 -1.30 -10.68
C ILE A 147 13.55 -1.13 -9.67
N PHE A 148 13.25 0.12 -9.32
CA PHE A 148 12.16 0.50 -8.45
C PHE A 148 11.03 1.11 -9.27
N GLN A 149 9.81 0.62 -9.07
CA GLN A 149 8.61 1.13 -9.72
C GLN A 149 7.59 1.51 -8.66
N LEU A 150 7.13 2.75 -8.69
CA LEU A 150 6.26 3.34 -7.68
C LEU A 150 5.04 3.97 -8.35
N LEU A 151 3.85 3.66 -7.83
CA LEU A 151 2.60 4.33 -8.19
C LEU A 151 2.09 5.14 -7.00
N TYR A 152 1.59 6.33 -7.28
CA TYR A 152 1.09 7.27 -6.29
C TYR A 152 -0.41 7.06 -6.07
N HIS A 153 -0.84 7.02 -4.81
CA HIS A 153 -2.24 6.94 -4.44
C HIS A 153 -2.56 7.92 -3.30
N SER A 154 -3.67 8.65 -3.44
CA SER A 154 -4.21 9.52 -2.39
C SER A 154 -5.73 9.50 -2.45
N LYS A 155 -6.37 9.53 -1.28
CA LYS A 155 -7.82 9.77 -1.16
C LYS A 155 -8.16 11.27 -1.14
N GLN A 156 -7.17 12.12 -0.95
CA GLN A 156 -7.30 13.57 -0.96
C GLN A 156 -7.19 14.09 -2.40
N LYS A 157 -7.69 15.31 -2.65
CA LYS A 157 -7.51 15.97 -3.94
C LYS A 157 -6.02 16.27 -4.14
N ALA A 158 -5.41 15.60 -5.10
CA ALA A 158 -4.00 15.76 -5.45
C ALA A 158 -3.84 15.66 -6.97
N ASP A 159 -2.71 16.16 -7.48
CA ASP A 159 -2.38 16.03 -8.88
C ASP A 159 -2.13 14.57 -9.24
N PHE A 160 -2.50 14.20 -10.47
CA PHE A 160 -2.17 12.92 -11.05
C PHE A 160 -0.69 12.91 -11.43
N LEU A 161 0.04 11.88 -10.99
CA LEU A 161 1.47 11.72 -11.25
C LEU A 161 1.71 10.46 -12.07
N ASP A 162 2.65 10.56 -13.01
CA ASP A 162 3.13 9.38 -13.74
C ASP A 162 3.84 8.39 -12.79
N PRO A 163 3.83 7.09 -13.12
CA PRO A 163 4.62 6.10 -12.41
C PRO A 163 6.09 6.52 -12.33
N LEU A 164 6.66 6.47 -11.12
CA LEU A 164 8.09 6.70 -10.95
C LEU A 164 8.84 5.40 -11.17
N ILE A 165 9.72 5.39 -12.16
CA ILE A 165 10.65 4.30 -12.43
C ILE A 165 12.06 4.81 -12.16
N TYR A 166 12.70 4.25 -11.14
CA TYR A 166 14.09 4.56 -10.78
C TYR A 166 14.95 3.32 -11.03
N GLU A 167 15.95 3.48 -11.90
CA GLU A 167 16.88 2.42 -12.26
C GLU A 167 18.31 2.82 -11.91
N GLU A 168 19.02 1.97 -11.17
CA GLU A 168 20.37 2.28 -10.75
C GLU A 168 21.29 1.06 -10.79
N ARG A 169 22.55 1.29 -11.19
CA ARG A 169 23.61 0.30 -11.06
C ARG A 169 24.71 0.85 -10.17
N PHE A 170 24.51 0.62 -8.88
CA PHE A 170 25.41 1.01 -7.81
C PHE A 170 26.85 0.54 -8.01
N LYS A 171 27.79 1.44 -7.72
CA LYS A 171 29.24 1.25 -7.76
C LYS A 171 29.86 1.70 -6.45
N ALA A 172 31.07 1.24 -6.16
CA ALA A 172 31.79 1.58 -4.92
C ALA A 172 31.87 3.09 -4.64
N LYS A 173 32.01 3.91 -5.69
CA LYS A 173 32.06 5.39 -5.57
C LYS A 173 30.78 5.99 -4.96
N ASP A 174 29.62 5.35 -5.15
CA ASP A 174 28.34 5.87 -4.67
C ASP A 174 28.23 5.74 -3.14
N PHE A 175 29.09 4.91 -2.53
CA PHE A 175 29.22 4.70 -1.09
C PHE A 175 30.52 5.25 -0.51
N ALA A 176 31.32 5.96 -1.31
CA ALA A 176 32.58 6.56 -0.86
C ALA A 176 32.36 7.87 -0.07
N GLY A 177 31.21 8.51 -0.24
CA GLY A 177 30.83 9.74 0.47
C GLY A 177 30.58 9.51 1.97
N SER A 178 30.60 10.61 2.73
CA SER A 178 30.23 10.58 4.15
C SER A 178 28.75 10.21 4.31
N LYS A 179 28.46 9.40 5.32
CA LYS A 179 27.09 9.07 5.70
C LYS A 179 26.40 10.30 6.26
N THR A 180 25.13 10.47 5.91
CA THR A 180 24.27 11.54 6.39
C THR A 180 23.09 10.99 7.19
N ALA A 181 22.46 11.85 7.97
CA ALA A 181 21.26 11.48 8.71
C ALA A 181 20.12 11.16 7.74
N VAL A 182 19.58 9.95 7.84
CA VAL A 182 18.49 9.46 7.02
C VAL A 182 17.16 9.87 7.66
N GLN A 183 16.33 10.56 6.89
CA GLN A 183 15.01 11.02 7.34
C GLN A 183 14.13 9.84 7.78
N LEU A 184 13.28 10.07 8.79
CA LEU A 184 12.39 9.09 9.44
C LEU A 184 13.06 7.93 10.20
N LEU A 185 14.30 7.57 9.88
CA LEU A 185 14.97 6.41 10.48
C LEU A 185 15.94 6.77 11.62
N ASN A 186 16.35 8.05 11.76
CA ASN A 186 17.34 8.49 12.76
C ASN A 186 18.65 7.68 12.73
N LEU A 187 19.03 7.19 11.55
CA LEU A 187 20.24 6.41 11.31
C LEU A 187 21.14 7.16 10.32
N GLN A 188 22.43 6.80 10.29
CA GLN A 188 23.40 7.36 9.35
C GLN A 188 23.55 6.42 8.15
N GLY A 189 23.38 6.95 6.94
CA GLY A 189 23.44 6.17 5.70
C GLY A 189 23.76 7.03 4.48
N TRP A 190 23.67 6.43 3.30
CA TRP A 190 23.72 7.14 2.03
C TRP A 190 22.29 7.32 1.52
N GLN A 191 21.97 8.47 0.95
CA GLN A 191 20.63 8.79 0.46
C GLN A 191 20.68 9.21 -1.01
N PHE A 192 19.79 8.64 -1.81
CA PHE A 192 19.60 8.87 -3.23
C PHE A 192 18.17 9.39 -3.43
N GLN A 193 17.99 10.38 -4.29
CA GLN A 193 16.69 10.99 -4.62
C GLN A 193 16.36 10.74 -6.09
#